data_AF-A0A960D6I7-F1
#
_entry.id   AF-A0A960D6I7-F1
#
_cell.length_a   1.000
_cell.length_b   1.000
_cell.length_c   1.000
_cell.angle_alpha   90.00
_cell.angle_beta   90.00
_cell.angle_gamma   90.00
#
_symmetry.space_group_name_H-M   'P 1'
#
loop_
_entity.id
_entity.type
_entity.pdbx_description
1 polymer ?
#
loop_
_entity_poly.entity_id
_entity_poly.type
_entity_poly.pdbx_seq_one_letter_code
_entity_poly.pdbx_strand_id
1 'polypeptide(L)' 'SALTHWGTSGLRYINADYTLSLTRLPEGPHIGLAALLHSSHDGVASGAAAIFDEHGPIGNAMAVALVNPAESFRPKTMK' A
#
# COMPACT_ATOMS: atom_id res chain seq x y z
N SER A 1 3.20 -0.31 -3.41
CA SER A 1 2.58 -0.04 -2.10
C SER A 1 2.34 -1.37 -1.46
N ALA A 2 2.68 -1.45 -0.18
CA ALA A 2 2.43 -2.61 0.67
C ALA A 2 0.94 -2.91 0.89
N LEU A 3 0.03 -2.03 0.43
CA LEU A 3 -1.42 -2.21 0.56
C LEU A 3 -2.19 -2.30 -0.76
N THR A 4 -2.02 -1.33 -1.68
CA THR A 4 -2.98 -1.14 -2.79
C THR A 4 -2.41 -1.09 -4.21
N HIS A 5 -1.08 -1.08 -4.36
CA HIS A 5 -0.43 -0.77 -5.65
C HIS A 5 -0.36 -1.99 -6.59
N TRP A 6 -0.40 -3.20 -6.03
CA TRP A 6 -0.25 -4.43 -6.81
C TRP A 6 -1.63 -4.94 -7.24
N GLY A 7 -1.91 -4.87 -8.54
CA GLY A 7 -3.01 -5.62 -9.16
C GLY A 7 -2.49 -6.91 -9.79
N THR A 8 -3.38 -7.78 -10.28
CA THR A 8 -3.00 -9.04 -10.96
C THR A 8 -2.17 -8.84 -12.23
N SER A 9 -2.00 -7.60 -12.71
CA SER A 9 -1.23 -7.26 -13.90
C SER A 9 -0.08 -6.28 -13.60
N GLY A 10 0.39 -6.25 -12.35
CA GLY A 10 1.53 -5.43 -11.92
C GLY A 10 1.13 -4.14 -11.21
N LEU A 11 2.04 -3.16 -11.24
CA LEU A 11 1.94 -1.88 -10.54
C LEU A 11 0.90 -0.97 -11.20
N ARG A 12 -0.35 -1.07 -10.77
CA ARG A 12 -1.51 -0.44 -11.41
C ARG A 12 -2.12 0.72 -10.65
N TYR A 13 -1.71 0.96 -9.40
CA TYR A 13 -2.33 1.97 -8.54
C TYR A 13 -1.30 2.76 -7.74
N ILE A 14 -1.48 4.07 -7.62
CA ILE A 14 -0.71 4.93 -6.73
C ILE A 14 -1.57 5.28 -5.53
N ASN A 15 -1.03 5.08 -4.33
CA ASN A 15 -1.70 5.45 -3.09
C ASN A 15 -1.92 6.97 -3.08
N ALA A 16 -3.18 7.36 -2.91
CA ALA A 16 -3.56 8.75 -2.69
C ALA A 16 -3.37 9.14 -1.23
N ASP A 17 -3.50 8.18 -0.32
CA ASP A 17 -3.28 8.36 1.11
C ASP A 17 -2.62 7.13 1.77
N TYR A 18 -2.34 7.31 3.07
CA TYR A 18 -1.98 6.24 3.97
C TYR A 18 -2.39 6.64 5.39
N THR A 19 -3.20 5.81 6.03
CA THR A 19 -3.61 6.01 7.43
C THR A 19 -3.10 4.86 8.27
N LEU A 20 -2.40 5.19 9.36
CA LEU A 20 -1.93 4.25 10.36
C LEU A 20 -2.62 4.51 11.69
N SER A 21 -3.14 3.47 12.33
CA SER A 21 -3.62 3.53 13.72
C SER A 21 -2.83 2.55 14.54
N LEU A 22 -2.02 3.07 15.47
CA LEU A 22 -1.10 2.31 16.30
C LEU A 22 -1.59 2.29 17.75
N THR A 23 -1.59 1.13 18.38
CA THR A 23 -1.94 0.96 19.80
C THR A 23 -0.76 1.21 20.72
N ARG A 24 0.46 1.16 20.19
CA ARG A 24 1.73 1.50 20.86
C ARG A 24 2.77 1.95 19.84
N LEU A 25 3.89 2.49 20.31
CA LEU A 25 5.02 2.81 19.43
C LEU A 25 5.68 1.52 18.90
N PRO A 26 6.18 1.53 17.65
CA PRO A 26 6.94 0.40 17.12
C PRO A 26 8.31 0.27 17.79
N GLU A 27 8.78 -0.96 17.92
CA GLU A 27 10.12 -1.31 18.40
C GLU A 27 10.94 -2.03 17.32
N GLY A 28 12.23 -1.73 17.27
CA GLY A 28 13.14 -2.28 16.27
C GLY A 28 13.13 -1.55 14.91
N PRO A 29 13.97 -2.00 13.97
CA PRO A 29 14.23 -1.28 12.71
C PRO A 29 13.22 -1.56 11.60
N HIS A 30 12.25 -2.45 11.82
CA HIS A 30 11.39 -2.98 10.78
C HIS A 30 9.92 -2.97 11.17
N ILE A 31 9.06 -2.66 10.18
CA ILE A 31 7.61 -2.76 10.31
C ILE A 31 7.14 -3.85 9.35
N GLY A 32 6.52 -4.88 9.91
CA GLY A 32 5.83 -5.92 9.17
C GLY A 32 4.43 -5.48 8.74
N LEU A 33 4.01 -5.90 7.55
CA LEU A 33 2.65 -5.72 7.05
C LEU A 33 2.09 -7.05 6.58
N ALA A 34 0.89 -7.40 7.03
CA ALA A 34 0.13 -8.52 6.49
C ALA A 34 -1.15 -8.00 5.83
N ALA A 35 -1.24 -8.10 4.50
CA ALA A 35 -2.40 -7.66 3.75
C ALA A 35 -3.66 -8.44 4.17
N LEU A 36 -4.75 -7.72 4.44
CA LEU A 36 -6.03 -8.27 4.84
C LEU A 36 -7.06 -8.16 3.70
N LEU A 37 -7.04 -7.05 2.97
CA LEU A 37 -8.00 -6.77 1.91
C LEU A 37 -7.35 -5.93 0.81
N HIS A 38 -7.70 -6.27 -0.42
CA HIS A 38 -7.56 -5.40 -1.59
C HIS A 38 -8.86 -5.47 -2.38
N SER A 39 -9.45 -4.32 -2.67
CA SER A 39 -10.63 -4.19 -3.53
C SER A 39 -10.44 -3.01 -4.46
N SER A 40 -10.86 -3.15 -5.71
CA SER A 40 -10.85 -2.05 -6.66
C SER A 40 -12.06 -2.07 -7.58
N HIS A 41 -12.47 -0.86 -7.97
CA HIS A 41 -13.56 -0.64 -8.90
C HIS A 41 -13.36 0.71 -9.60
N ASP A 42 -13.57 0.75 -10.91
CA ASP A 42 -13.54 1.96 -11.74
C ASP A 42 -12.34 2.89 -11.46
N GLY A 43 -11.13 2.30 -11.42
CA GLY A 43 -9.90 3.04 -11.22
C GLY A 43 -9.61 3.51 -9.78
N VAL A 44 -10.48 3.20 -8.82
CA VAL A 44 -10.24 3.45 -7.38
C VAL A 44 -9.96 2.11 -6.68
N ALA A 45 -8.99 2.09 -5.78
CA ALA A 45 -8.69 0.92 -4.95
C ALA A 45 -8.65 1.28 -3.47
N SER A 46 -9.04 0.34 -2.62
CA SER A 46 -8.90 0.41 -1.17
C SER A 46 -8.20 -0.86 -0.67
N GLY A 47 -7.38 -0.73 0.37
CA GLY A 47 -6.69 -1.86 0.97
C GLY A 47 -6.39 -1.64 2.44
N ALA A 48 -6.27 -2.76 3.16
CA ALA A 48 -6.01 -2.80 4.59
C ALA A 48 -4.95 -3.86 4.93
N ALA A 49 -4.16 -3.59 5.97
CA ALA A 49 -3.21 -4.56 6.54
C ALA A 49 -3.15 -4.47 8.06
N ALA A 50 -2.82 -5.60 8.68
CA ALA A 50 -2.31 -5.64 10.04
C ALA A 50 -0.83 -5.22 10.06
N ILE A 51 -0.44 -4.48 11.09
CA ILE A 51 0.90 -3.90 11.26
C ILE A 51 1.58 -4.56 12.45
N PHE A 52 2.85 -4.93 12.28
CA PHE A 52 3.65 -5.65 13.26
C PHE A 52 5.02 -5.02 13.43
N ASP A 53 5.62 -5.21 14.59
CA ASP A 53 7.06 -5.07 14.79
C ASP A 53 7.66 -6.39 15.28
N GLU A 54 8.89 -6.39 15.78
CA GLU A 54 9.57 -7.60 16.26
C GLU A 54 8.90 -8.25 17.49
N HIS A 55 8.00 -7.53 18.17
CA HIS A 55 7.25 -8.00 19.32
C HIS A 55 5.78 -8.32 18.99
N GLY A 56 5.39 -8.28 17.71
CA GLY A 56 4.07 -8.71 17.25
C GLY A 56 3.17 -7.54 16.81
N PRO A 57 1.83 -7.69 16.86
CA PRO A 57 0.90 -6.70 16.32
C PRO A 57 0.97 -5.35 17.05
N ILE A 58 0.96 -4.26 16.29
CA ILE A 58 1.00 -2.88 16.82
C ILE A 58 -0.12 -1.99 16.29
N GLY A 59 -0.93 -2.47 15.34
CA GLY A 59 -2.02 -1.68 14.80
C GLY A 59 -2.48 -2.12 13.42
N ASN A 60 -3.14 -1.19 12.72
CA ASN A 60 -3.69 -1.40 11.38
C ASN A 60 -3.29 -0.25 10.45
N ALA A 61 -3.27 -0.55 9.16
CA ALA A 61 -3.13 0.43 8.10
C ALA A 61 -4.27 0.34 7.10
N MET A 62 -4.68 1.49 6.57
CA MET A 62 -5.59 1.60 5.45
C MET A 62 -5.02 2.56 4.41
N ALA A 63 -5.25 2.26 3.13
CA ALA A 63 -4.93 3.16 2.05
C ALA A 63 -6.00 3.12 0.96
N VAL A 64 -6.22 4.28 0.34
CA VAL A 64 -6.93 4.47 -0.92
C VAL A 64 -5.90 4.74 -2.01
N ALA A 65 -6.17 4.28 -3.22
CA ALA A 65 -5.32 4.49 -4.37
C ALA A 65 -6.12 4.77 -5.63
N LEU A 66 -5.49 5.47 -6.56
CA LEU A 66 -6.00 5.74 -7.90
C LEU A 66 -5.19 4.96 -8.92
N VAL A 67 -5.86 4.55 -10.00
CA VAL A 67 -5.21 3.85 -11.10
C VAL A 67 -4.09 4.71 -11.67
N ASN A 68 -2.96 4.06 -11.95
CA ASN A 68 -1.82 4.64 -12.63
C ASN A 68 -1.67 3.93 -13.98
N PRO A 69 -2.26 4.48 -15.05
CA PRO A 69 -2.15 3.93 -16.40
C PRO A 69 -0.68 3.74 -16.83
N ALA A 70 -0.42 2.73 -17.67
CA ALA A 70 0.92 2.51 -18.20
C ALA A 70 1.45 3.71 -19.01
N GLU A 71 0.56 4.50 -19.62
CA GLU A 71 0.96 5.71 -20.34
C GLU A 71 1.42 6.86 -19.42
N SER A 72 1.11 6.80 -18.12
CA SER A 72 1.42 7.85 -17.15
C SER A 72 2.91 8.00 -16.87
N PHE A 73 3.72 6.96 -17.12
CA PHE A 73 5.17 7.02 -17.01
C PHE A 73 5.83 6.81 -18.38
N ARG A 74 6.35 7.89 -18.97
CA ARG A 74 7.16 7.87 -20.19
C ARG A 74 8.58 8.29 -19.87
N PRO A 75 9.49 7.36 -19.52
CA PRO A 75 10.88 7.73 -19.31
C PRO A 75 11.42 8.32 -20.61
N LYS A 76 12.09 9.48 -20.53
CA LYS A 76 12.82 9.99 -21.68
C LYS A 76 13.85 8.92 -22.05
N THR A 77 13.86 8.52 -23.32
CA THR A 77 14.92 7.66 -23.87
C THR A 77 16.26 8.25 -23.44
N MET A 78 17.06 7.48 -22.70
CA MET A 78 18.44 7.86 -22.45
C MET A 78 19.12 7.97 -23.81
N LYS A 79 19.66 9.16 -24.12
CA LYS A 79 20.55 9.34 -25.26
C LYS A 79 21.85 8.57 -25.01
#